data_AF-F7NN89-F1
#
_entry.id   AF-F7NN89-F1
#
_cell.length_a   1.000
_cell.length_b   1.000
_cell.length_c   1.000
_cell.angle_alpha   90.00
_cell.angle_beta   90.00
_cell.angle_gamma   90.00
#
_symmetry.space_group_name_H-M   'P 1'
#
loop_
_entity.id
_entity.type
_entity.pdbx_description
1 polymer ?
#
loop_
_entity_poly.entity_id
_entity_poly.type
_entity_poly.pdbx_seq_one_letter_code
_entity_poly.pdbx_strand_id
1 'polypeptide(L)'
;MLPKGANLQKIHNGKRTYAITPHLPGGFIKPEVLEKYVHVARKYNGILKLTSAQRIMITGLKAEDIDTIWSDLGMQPALGFANCVRSVKICPGIAFCKRGKQDSIKLGLELDRRYIKKEMPSRMKLGVSGCLNSCSEAIIKDIGIIGTDEGWDVYVGGSAGSHPRLGDQLITGLNYDDTLRIVEIIVAYYQKNADIERVGQFIDRISFEKFKSDVLAEFSHHTPSADVPKPYSAEEQMIPRPGGLTEGKLVFGDKITADSVIADIIRVYPQTVPVLRGFGMGCLGCPSSTGEALEKAAGIHGIDVEELIEALNQTITGSEK
;
A
#
# COMPACT_ATOMS: atom_id res chain seq x y z
N MET A 1 8.07 -19.27 -11.02
CA MET A 1 6.88 -18.59 -10.47
C MET A 1 7.19 -18.11 -9.05
N LEU A 2 6.78 -16.91 -8.65
CA LEU A 2 6.99 -16.41 -7.28
C LEU A 2 6.14 -17.23 -6.29
N PRO A 3 6.71 -17.70 -5.16
CA PRO A 3 5.94 -18.41 -4.15
C PRO A 3 4.87 -17.50 -3.55
N LYS A 4 3.65 -18.01 -3.39
CA LYS A 4 2.49 -17.23 -2.96
C LYS A 4 2.70 -16.66 -1.56
N GLY A 5 2.36 -15.38 -1.37
CA GLY A 5 2.48 -14.70 -0.07
C GLY A 5 3.91 -14.34 0.36
N ALA A 6 4.92 -14.64 -0.45
CA ALA A 6 6.31 -14.24 -0.22
C ALA A 6 6.73 -13.09 -1.16
N ASN A 7 7.62 -12.24 -0.67
CA ASN A 7 8.26 -11.20 -1.47
C ASN A 7 9.69 -11.65 -1.78
N LEU A 8 10.10 -11.52 -3.05
CA LEU A 8 11.50 -11.66 -3.43
C LEU A 8 12.32 -10.58 -2.70
N GLN A 9 13.41 -10.97 -2.03
CA GLN A 9 14.30 -10.04 -1.34
C GLN A 9 15.54 -9.73 -2.15
N LYS A 10 16.32 -10.76 -2.47
CA LYS A 10 17.61 -10.62 -3.14
C LYS A 10 17.88 -11.84 -4.01
N ILE A 11 18.48 -11.57 -5.15
CA ILE A 11 19.14 -12.57 -6.00
C ILE A 11 20.65 -12.44 -5.75
N HIS A 12 21.30 -13.51 -5.31
CA HIS A 12 22.75 -13.54 -5.09
C HIS A 12 23.33 -14.82 -5.69
N ASN A 13 24.27 -14.68 -6.63
CA ASN A 13 24.84 -15.80 -7.41
C ASN A 13 23.75 -16.72 -8.00
N GLY A 14 22.72 -16.11 -8.61
CA GLY A 14 21.57 -16.82 -9.18
C GLY A 14 20.56 -17.38 -8.16
N LYS A 15 20.86 -17.35 -6.86
CA LYS A 15 19.97 -17.86 -5.81
C LYS A 15 19.01 -16.77 -5.34
N ARG A 16 17.71 -17.07 -5.40
CA ARG A 16 16.63 -16.19 -4.92
C ARG A 16 16.36 -16.44 -3.44
N THR A 17 16.23 -15.37 -2.67
CA THR A 17 15.82 -15.41 -1.26
C THR A 17 14.53 -14.63 -1.08
N TYR A 18 13.72 -15.08 -0.13
CA TYR A 18 12.37 -14.58 0.08
C TYR A 18 12.14 -14.12 1.51
N ALA A 19 11.13 -13.27 1.66
CA ALA A 19 10.60 -12.90 2.96
C ALA A 19 9.08 -12.98 2.97
N ILE A 20 8.57 -13.39 4.13
CA ILE A 20 7.15 -13.27 4.45
C ILE A 20 6.97 -12.22 5.52
N THR A 21 5.85 -11.51 5.47
CA THR A 21 5.43 -10.65 6.57
C THR A 21 4.02 -11.06 6.93
N PRO A 22 3.86 -11.94 7.93
CA PRO A 22 2.55 -12.28 8.44
C PRO A 22 1.76 -11.03 8.85
N HIS A 23 0.44 -11.15 8.84
CA HIS A 23 -0.43 -10.06 9.24
C HIS A 23 -0.42 -9.92 10.77
N LEU A 24 -0.17 -8.71 11.26
CA LEU A 24 -0.08 -8.40 12.69
C LEU A 24 -0.74 -7.03 12.94
N PRO A 25 -2.08 -6.99 13.13
CA PRO A 25 -2.84 -5.75 13.29
C PRO A 25 -2.30 -4.89 14.43
N GLY A 26 -1.98 -3.62 14.13
CA GLY A 26 -1.47 -2.65 15.11
C GLY A 26 -0.13 -3.02 15.79
N GLY A 27 0.50 -4.13 15.41
CA GLY A 27 1.69 -4.65 16.08
C GLY A 27 1.45 -5.25 17.46
N PHE A 28 0.21 -5.57 17.81
CA PHE A 28 -0.09 -6.29 19.05
C PHE A 28 0.07 -7.79 18.84
N ILE A 29 0.93 -8.43 19.63
CA ILE A 29 1.22 -9.86 19.52
C ILE A 29 1.08 -10.54 20.89
N LYS A 30 0.42 -11.70 20.91
CA LYS A 30 0.38 -12.55 22.11
C LYS A 30 1.65 -13.39 22.20
N PRO A 31 2.14 -13.74 23.41
CA PRO A 31 3.35 -14.55 23.58
C PRO A 31 3.36 -15.84 22.75
N GLU A 32 2.24 -16.57 22.72
CA GLU A 32 2.13 -17.85 22.03
C GLU A 32 2.27 -17.70 20.50
N VAL A 33 1.82 -16.55 19.96
CA VAL A 33 1.99 -16.22 18.54
C VAL A 33 3.44 -15.82 18.25
N LEU A 34 4.08 -15.06 19.15
CA LEU A 34 5.48 -14.69 19.01
C LEU A 34 6.40 -15.93 19.07
N GLU A 35 6.10 -16.90 19.94
CA GLU A 35 6.80 -18.17 20.02
C GLU A 35 6.74 -18.95 18.70
N LYS A 36 5.59 -18.95 18.00
CA LYS A 36 5.50 -19.53 16.65
C LYS A 36 6.43 -18.86 15.65
N TYR A 37 6.55 -17.53 15.68
CA TYR A 37 7.46 -16.80 14.79
C TYR A 37 8.92 -17.16 15.08
N VAL A 38 9.28 -17.28 16.36
CA VAL A 38 10.61 -17.71 16.78
C VAL A 38 10.89 -19.15 16.34
N HIS A 39 9.93 -20.06 16.51
CA HIS A 39 10.04 -21.44 16.08
C HIS A 39 10.29 -21.53 14.56
N VAL A 40 9.46 -20.86 13.76
CA VAL A 40 9.56 -20.84 12.29
C VAL A 40 10.89 -20.20 11.85
N ALA A 41 11.26 -19.06 12.42
CA ALA A 41 12.55 -18.44 12.12
C ALA A 41 13.73 -19.38 12.41
N ARG A 42 13.71 -20.11 13.53
CA ARG A 42 14.76 -21.09 13.85
C ARG A 42 14.76 -22.27 12.88
N LYS A 43 13.59 -22.86 12.59
CA LYS A 43 13.43 -24.04 11.72
C LYS A 43 13.94 -23.79 10.31
N TYR A 44 13.68 -22.59 9.76
CA TYR A 44 14.02 -22.24 8.38
C TYR A 44 15.24 -21.32 8.27
N ASN A 45 16.02 -21.18 9.35
CA ASN A 45 17.18 -20.29 9.43
C ASN A 45 16.87 -18.84 8.97
N GLY A 46 15.65 -18.39 9.27
CA GLY A 46 15.16 -17.06 8.94
C GLY A 46 15.56 -16.03 10.00
N ILE A 47 15.64 -14.77 9.58
CA ILE A 47 15.91 -13.64 10.48
C ILE A 47 14.61 -12.86 10.72
N LEU A 48 14.33 -12.53 11.98
CA LEU A 48 13.17 -11.70 12.36
C LEU A 48 13.55 -10.21 12.29
N LYS A 49 12.84 -9.45 11.46
CA LYS A 49 13.01 -7.99 11.33
C LYS A 49 11.75 -7.26 11.78
N LEU A 50 11.89 -6.41 12.79
CA LEU A 50 10.88 -5.39 13.12
C LEU A 50 10.83 -4.32 12.03
N THR A 51 9.63 -4.06 11.52
CA THR A 51 9.38 -3.09 10.45
C THR A 51 8.84 -1.78 11.01
N SER A 52 8.97 -0.68 10.25
CA SER A 52 8.43 0.63 10.64
C SER A 52 6.89 0.66 10.74
N ALA A 53 6.22 -0.35 10.19
CA ALA A 53 4.78 -0.55 10.23
C ALA A 53 4.31 -1.39 11.43
N GLN A 54 5.14 -1.57 12.47
CA GLN A 54 4.84 -2.37 13.66
C GLN A 54 4.60 -3.86 13.35
N ARG A 55 5.28 -4.42 12.35
CA ARG A 55 5.16 -5.84 11.97
C ARG A 55 6.50 -6.55 12.09
N ILE A 56 6.44 -7.88 12.21
CA ILE A 56 7.61 -8.76 12.18
C ILE A 56 7.68 -9.45 10.82
N MET A 57 8.78 -9.27 10.10
CA MET A 57 9.09 -9.95 8.84
C MET A 57 10.08 -11.07 9.09
N ILE A 58 9.89 -12.23 8.43
CA ILE A 58 10.82 -13.36 8.45
C ILE A 58 11.55 -13.39 7.11
N THR A 59 12.88 -13.26 7.11
CA THR A 59 13.71 -13.06 5.92
C THR A 59 14.68 -14.19 5.67
N GLY A 60 15.24 -14.30 4.46
CA GLY A 60 16.27 -15.29 4.12
C GLY A 60 15.70 -16.67 3.79
N LEU A 61 14.43 -16.74 3.45
CA LEU A 61 13.70 -17.98 3.22
C LEU A 61 13.93 -18.50 1.79
N LYS A 62 13.83 -19.81 1.61
CA LYS A 62 13.87 -20.46 0.29
C LYS A 62 12.48 -20.54 -0.32
N ALA A 63 12.41 -20.65 -1.65
CA ALA A 63 11.13 -20.67 -2.36
C ALA A 63 10.30 -21.91 -2.03
N GLU A 64 10.97 -23.06 -1.99
CA GLU A 64 10.38 -24.38 -1.77
C GLU A 64 9.77 -24.56 -0.37
N ASP A 65 10.20 -23.76 0.61
CA ASP A 65 9.77 -23.86 2.00
C ASP A 65 8.51 -23.01 2.30
N ILE A 66 8.13 -22.07 1.43
CA ILE A 66 7.15 -21.02 1.75
C ILE A 66 5.78 -21.57 2.16
N ASP A 67 5.25 -22.57 1.44
CA ASP A 67 3.93 -23.12 1.75
C ASP A 67 3.94 -23.84 3.12
N THR A 68 5.03 -24.56 3.42
CA THR A 68 5.21 -25.23 4.72
C THR A 68 5.37 -24.22 5.85
N ILE A 69 6.09 -23.12 5.60
CA ILE A 69 6.25 -22.02 6.57
C ILE A 69 4.90 -21.42 6.98
N TRP A 70 4.00 -21.19 6.02
CA TRP A 70 2.65 -20.69 6.33
C TRP A 70 1.84 -21.69 7.16
N SER A 71 1.97 -22.99 6.84
CA SER A 71 1.35 -24.07 7.61
C SER A 71 1.85 -24.10 9.06
N ASP A 72 3.17 -24.04 9.26
CA ASP A 72 3.79 -24.02 10.59
C ASP A 72 3.39 -22.80 11.43
N LEU A 73 3.21 -21.64 10.79
CA LEU A 73 2.69 -20.44 11.47
C LEU A 73 1.21 -20.61 11.87
N GLY A 74 0.47 -21.48 11.20
CA GLY A 74 -0.99 -21.57 11.30
C GLY A 74 -1.67 -20.29 10.79
N MET A 75 -1.07 -19.63 9.81
CA MET A 75 -1.53 -18.36 9.25
C MET A 75 -1.68 -18.48 7.74
N GLN A 76 -2.65 -17.78 7.17
CA GLN A 76 -2.80 -17.71 5.73
C GLN A 76 -1.95 -16.58 5.15
N PRO A 77 -1.35 -16.77 3.96
CA PRO A 77 -0.66 -15.69 3.27
C PRO A 77 -1.63 -14.54 3.01
N ALA A 78 -1.20 -13.33 3.34
CA ALA A 78 -1.96 -12.12 2.99
C ALA A 78 -1.78 -11.83 1.49
N LEU A 79 -2.52 -12.57 0.66
CA LEU A 79 -2.65 -12.34 -0.77
C LEU A 79 -3.31 -10.98 -1.00
N GLY A 80 -2.86 -10.26 -2.01
CA GLY A 80 -3.40 -8.95 -2.34
C GLY A 80 -2.53 -8.22 -3.34
N PHE A 81 -2.99 -7.04 -3.72
CA PHE A 81 -2.36 -6.23 -4.74
C PHE A 81 -1.03 -5.63 -4.25
N ALA A 82 -0.10 -5.40 -5.17
CA ALA A 82 1.14 -4.70 -4.83
C ALA A 82 0.87 -3.25 -4.42
N ASN A 83 0.01 -2.56 -5.18
CA ASN A 83 -0.58 -1.28 -4.79
C ASN A 83 -1.85 -1.53 -3.98
N CYS A 84 -1.73 -1.41 -2.66
CA CYS A 84 -2.82 -1.62 -1.72
C CYS A 84 -2.59 -0.81 -0.45
N VAL A 85 -3.56 -0.87 0.47
CA VAL A 85 -3.33 -0.50 1.86
C VAL A 85 -2.37 -1.50 2.50
N ARG A 86 -1.16 -1.02 2.84
CA ARG A 86 -0.04 -1.85 3.31
C ARG A 86 -0.05 -2.07 4.82
N SER A 87 -0.57 -1.10 5.57
CA SER A 87 -0.52 -1.10 7.03
C SER A 87 -1.43 -0.03 7.63
N VAL A 88 -2.00 -0.35 8.78
CA VAL A 88 -2.54 0.62 9.75
C VAL A 88 -1.62 0.60 10.98
N LYS A 89 -0.87 1.69 11.20
CA LYS A 89 0.01 1.84 12.37
C LYS A 89 -0.80 2.39 13.54
N ILE A 90 -0.74 1.77 14.71
CA ILE A 90 -1.64 2.05 15.84
C ILE A 90 -0.80 2.30 17.09
N CYS A 91 -1.07 3.39 17.82
CA CYS A 91 -0.45 3.60 19.13
C CYS A 91 -1.21 2.86 20.25
N PRO A 92 -0.63 2.71 21.46
CA PRO A 92 -1.27 1.94 22.53
C PRO A 92 -2.61 2.49 23.07
N GLY A 93 -3.02 3.71 22.66
CA GLY A 93 -4.29 4.33 23.03
C GLY A 93 -4.52 4.46 24.54
N ILE A 94 -5.78 4.70 24.92
CA ILE A 94 -6.20 4.73 26.33
C ILE A 94 -6.08 3.37 27.03
N ALA A 95 -6.04 2.26 26.27
CA ALA A 95 -5.94 0.92 26.82
C ALA A 95 -4.61 0.68 27.57
N PHE A 96 -3.51 1.27 27.09
CA PHE A 96 -2.17 0.99 27.64
C PHE A 96 -1.30 2.24 27.86
N CYS A 97 -1.80 3.45 27.57
CA CYS A 97 -1.02 4.68 27.72
C CYS A 97 -1.79 5.74 28.52
N LYS A 98 -1.16 6.24 29.60
CA LYS A 98 -1.70 7.32 30.45
C LYS A 98 -1.92 8.66 29.75
N ARG A 99 -1.36 8.85 28.54
CA ARG A 99 -1.52 10.07 27.73
C ARG A 99 -2.60 9.92 26.65
N GLY A 100 -3.16 8.73 26.46
CA GLY A 100 -4.21 8.51 25.49
C GLY A 100 -5.41 9.40 25.79
N LYS A 101 -5.95 10.05 24.76
CA LYS A 101 -7.20 10.81 24.80
C LYS A 101 -8.34 10.02 24.17
N GLN A 102 -8.03 9.27 23.12
CA GLN A 102 -8.98 8.43 22.40
C GLN A 102 -8.48 6.97 22.28
N ASP A 103 -9.42 6.04 22.05
CA ASP A 103 -9.13 4.62 21.83
C ASP A 103 -8.65 4.35 20.40
N SER A 104 -7.34 4.53 20.19
CA SER A 104 -6.71 4.25 18.89
C SER A 104 -6.69 2.77 18.53
N ILE A 105 -6.78 1.87 19.51
CA ILE A 105 -6.79 0.43 19.23
C ILE A 105 -8.12 0.05 18.61
N LYS A 106 -9.24 0.45 19.22
CA LYS A 106 -10.58 0.21 18.66
C LYS A 106 -10.69 0.74 17.22
N LEU A 107 -10.38 2.02 17.03
CA LEU A 107 -10.49 2.66 15.70
C LEU A 107 -9.51 2.05 14.69
N GLY A 108 -8.25 1.89 15.07
CA GLY A 108 -7.22 1.39 14.17
C GLY A 108 -7.45 -0.06 13.73
N LEU A 109 -7.92 -0.94 14.63
CA LEU A 109 -8.25 -2.32 14.28
C LEU A 109 -9.45 -2.40 13.34
N GLU A 110 -10.45 -1.53 13.52
CA GLU A 110 -11.59 -1.47 12.61
C GLU A 110 -11.17 -0.99 11.21
N LEU A 111 -10.28 0.00 11.12
CA LEU A 111 -9.71 0.45 9.85
C LEU A 111 -8.84 -0.63 9.18
N ASP A 112 -8.05 -1.36 9.97
CA ASP A 112 -7.25 -2.48 9.48
C ASP A 112 -8.16 -3.57 8.89
N ARG A 113 -9.21 -3.96 9.62
CA ARG A 113 -10.23 -4.93 9.16
C ARG A 113 -10.91 -4.51 7.86
N ARG A 114 -11.24 -3.22 7.70
CA ARG A 114 -11.93 -2.69 6.50
C ARG A 114 -11.02 -2.60 5.28
N TYR A 115 -9.76 -2.22 5.47
CA TYR A 115 -8.96 -1.71 4.37
C TYR A 115 -7.68 -2.49 4.09
N ILE A 116 -7.14 -3.28 5.01
CA ILE A 116 -5.88 -3.98 4.78
C ILE A 116 -5.93 -4.79 3.48
N LYS A 117 -4.90 -4.66 2.62
CA LYS A 117 -4.81 -5.31 1.30
C LYS A 117 -5.84 -4.90 0.24
N LYS A 118 -6.76 -3.97 0.53
CA LYS A 118 -7.63 -3.37 -0.48
C LYS A 118 -6.80 -2.70 -1.59
N GLU A 119 -7.14 -2.97 -2.86
CA GLU A 119 -6.43 -2.38 -4.01
C GLU A 119 -6.52 -0.85 -3.95
N MET A 120 -5.41 -0.19 -4.24
CA MET A 120 -5.30 1.26 -4.27
C MET A 120 -4.52 1.71 -5.50
N PRO A 121 -4.70 2.95 -5.97
CA PRO A 121 -3.90 3.48 -7.08
C PRO A 121 -2.39 3.37 -6.85
N SER A 122 -1.92 3.62 -5.63
CA SER A 122 -0.56 3.34 -5.17
C SER A 122 -0.56 2.73 -3.76
N ARG A 123 0.62 2.42 -3.21
CA ARG A 123 0.73 1.97 -1.82
C ARG A 123 0.15 3.02 -0.87
N MET A 124 -0.68 2.57 0.05
CA MET A 124 -1.34 3.45 1.02
C MET A 124 -1.04 2.97 2.45
N LYS A 125 -0.84 3.91 3.37
CA LYS A 125 -0.58 3.67 4.79
C LYS A 125 -1.50 4.53 5.62
N LEU A 126 -2.06 3.95 6.68
CA LEU A 126 -2.84 4.66 7.67
C LEU A 126 -2.07 4.73 8.99
N GLY A 127 -2.35 5.74 9.80
CA GLY A 127 -1.82 5.86 11.16
C GLY A 127 -2.88 6.40 12.12
N VAL A 128 -3.08 5.71 13.24
CA VAL A 128 -4.02 6.11 14.29
C VAL A 128 -3.28 6.29 15.61
N SER A 129 -3.30 7.52 16.11
CA SER A 129 -2.72 7.88 17.40
C SER A 129 -3.78 8.46 18.32
N GLY A 130 -3.91 7.93 19.53
CA GLY A 130 -4.90 8.40 20.50
C GLY A 130 -4.58 9.74 21.16
N CYS A 131 -3.49 10.42 20.80
CA CYS A 131 -3.11 11.76 21.31
C CYS A 131 -2.12 12.47 20.37
N LEU A 132 -1.89 13.76 20.60
CA LEU A 132 -1.00 14.63 19.82
C LEU A 132 0.49 14.19 19.79
N ASN A 133 0.93 13.30 20.69
CA ASN A 133 2.28 12.71 20.61
C ASN A 133 2.50 11.94 19.31
N SER A 134 1.42 11.50 18.64
CA SER A 134 1.47 10.89 17.32
C SER A 134 2.48 9.74 17.20
N CYS A 135 2.47 8.79 18.16
CA CYS A 135 3.43 7.66 18.14
C CYS A 135 3.25 6.73 16.92
N SER A 136 2.10 6.79 16.23
CA SER A 136 1.89 6.15 14.92
C SER A 136 2.47 6.95 13.76
N GLU A 137 3.06 8.12 14.02
CA GLU A 137 3.52 9.12 13.04
C GLU A 137 2.41 9.48 12.05
N ALA A 138 1.22 9.81 12.57
CA ALA A 138 -0.02 9.89 11.77
C ALA A 138 0.09 10.90 10.61
N ILE A 139 0.72 12.06 10.81
CA ILE A 139 0.81 13.14 9.81
C ILE A 139 1.64 12.75 8.58
N ILE A 140 2.54 11.76 8.69
CA ILE A 140 3.34 11.27 7.53
C ILE A 140 2.74 10.00 6.90
N LYS A 141 1.48 9.69 7.20
CA LYS A 141 0.71 8.61 6.57
C LYS A 141 -0.24 9.19 5.53
N ASP A 142 -0.62 8.37 4.56
CA ASP A 142 -1.54 8.79 3.49
C ASP A 142 -2.89 9.23 4.07
N ILE A 143 -3.34 8.57 5.16
CA ILE A 143 -4.37 9.08 6.07
C ILE A 143 -3.85 8.97 7.51
N GLY A 144 -3.81 10.09 8.21
CA GLY A 144 -3.46 10.20 9.62
C GLY A 144 -4.66 10.55 10.48
N ILE A 145 -4.79 9.89 11.63
CA ILE A 145 -5.88 10.15 12.57
C ILE A 145 -5.28 10.37 13.96
N ILE A 146 -5.60 11.49 14.57
CA ILE A 146 -5.07 11.90 15.88
C ILE A 146 -6.22 12.19 16.83
N GLY A 147 -6.21 11.54 18.00
CA GLY A 147 -7.18 11.79 19.05
C GLY A 147 -6.86 13.05 19.84
N THR A 148 -7.90 13.81 20.17
CA THR A 148 -7.88 14.97 21.06
C THR A 148 -8.93 14.79 22.15
N ASP A 149 -9.08 15.77 23.04
CA ASP A 149 -10.16 15.75 24.04
C ASP A 149 -11.53 16.00 23.38
N GLU A 150 -11.56 16.62 22.20
CA GLU A 150 -12.75 16.99 21.43
C GLU A 150 -13.18 15.91 20.42
N GLY A 151 -12.33 14.92 20.13
CA GLY A 151 -12.63 13.83 19.20
C GLY A 151 -11.42 13.38 18.39
N TRP A 152 -11.62 13.17 17.09
CA TRP A 152 -10.59 12.75 16.15
C TRP A 152 -10.34 13.81 15.07
N ASP A 153 -9.07 14.13 14.89
CA ASP A 153 -8.57 14.98 13.81
C ASP A 153 -8.02 14.11 12.68
N VAL A 154 -8.44 14.41 11.45
CA VAL A 154 -8.09 13.63 10.26
C VAL A 154 -7.20 14.46 9.34
N TYR A 155 -6.07 13.87 8.97
CA TYR A 155 -5.05 14.41 8.08
C TYR A 155 -4.93 13.52 6.85
N VAL A 156 -4.58 14.11 5.69
CA VAL A 156 -4.52 13.39 4.41
C VAL A 156 -3.32 13.81 3.57
N GLY A 157 -2.80 12.91 2.74
CA GLY A 157 -1.72 13.21 1.79
C GLY A 157 -0.31 13.10 2.36
N GLY A 158 -0.16 12.70 3.62
CA GLY A 158 1.14 12.53 4.25
C GLY A 158 1.97 11.40 3.62
N SER A 159 3.27 11.57 3.58
CA SER A 159 4.17 10.50 3.16
C SER A 159 5.56 10.62 3.77
N ALA A 160 6.12 9.47 4.16
CA ALA A 160 7.54 9.31 4.40
C ALA A 160 8.21 8.56 3.24
N GLY A 161 9.45 8.91 2.94
CA GLY A 161 10.22 8.32 1.85
C GLY A 161 11.26 9.30 1.31
N SER A 162 11.66 9.11 0.04
CA SER A 162 12.61 9.99 -0.65
C SER A 162 12.10 11.42 -0.80
N HIS A 163 10.79 11.60 -0.94
CA HIS A 163 10.12 12.90 -0.99
C HIS A 163 9.11 12.97 0.16
N PRO A 164 9.53 13.41 1.37
CA PRO A 164 8.62 13.50 2.51
C PRO A 164 7.59 14.60 2.29
N ARG A 165 6.35 14.35 2.71
CA ARG A 165 5.23 15.30 2.67
C ARG A 165 4.46 15.22 3.98
N LEU A 166 4.18 16.34 4.60
CA LEU A 166 3.27 16.38 5.74
C LEU A 166 1.83 16.31 5.24
N GLY A 167 0.97 15.61 5.96
CA GLY A 167 -0.45 15.54 5.66
C GLY A 167 -1.16 16.84 6.02
N ASP A 168 -2.13 17.23 5.20
CA ASP A 168 -2.95 18.41 5.40
C ASP A 168 -4.14 18.08 6.31
N GLN A 169 -4.48 18.97 7.23
CA GLN A 169 -5.60 18.80 8.15
C GLN A 169 -6.93 18.99 7.43
N LEU A 170 -7.69 17.90 7.29
CA LEU A 170 -8.95 17.89 6.55
C LEU A 170 -10.12 18.37 7.41
N ILE A 171 -10.26 17.76 8.60
CA ILE A 171 -11.39 17.94 9.52
C ILE A 171 -10.99 17.53 10.94
N THR A 172 -11.64 18.12 11.95
CA THR A 172 -11.30 17.97 13.37
C THR A 172 -12.50 17.61 14.23
N GLY A 173 -12.23 17.07 15.42
CA GLY A 173 -13.25 16.87 16.45
C GLY A 173 -14.35 15.86 16.06
N LEU A 174 -14.03 14.88 15.22
CA LEU A 174 -14.98 13.86 14.82
C LEU A 174 -15.20 12.83 15.93
N ASN A 175 -16.43 12.32 16.04
CA ASN A 175 -16.70 11.11 16.82
C ASN A 175 -16.19 9.87 16.06
N TYR A 176 -16.29 8.70 16.71
CA TYR A 176 -15.82 7.43 16.16
C TYR A 176 -16.45 7.07 14.79
N ASP A 177 -17.78 7.19 14.67
CA ASP A 177 -18.52 6.77 13.48
C ASP A 177 -18.28 7.74 12.31
N ASP A 178 -18.28 9.05 12.59
CA ASP A 178 -17.93 10.07 11.61
C ASP A 178 -16.48 9.93 11.13
N THR A 179 -15.56 9.50 12.01
CA THR A 179 -14.17 9.23 11.62
C THR A 179 -14.07 8.06 10.64
N LEU A 180 -14.83 6.98 10.88
CA LEU A 180 -14.88 5.86 9.93
C LEU A 180 -15.46 6.29 8.58
N ARG A 181 -16.51 7.12 8.60
CA ARG A 181 -17.22 7.61 7.43
C ARG A 181 -16.36 8.55 6.57
N ILE A 182 -15.64 9.51 7.17
CA ILE A 182 -14.76 10.37 6.39
C ILE A 182 -13.60 9.59 5.76
N VAL A 183 -13.06 8.57 6.45
CA VAL A 183 -12.01 7.70 5.88
C VAL A 183 -12.53 6.91 4.69
N GLU A 184 -13.75 6.39 4.76
CA GLU A 184 -14.41 5.70 3.64
C GLU A 184 -14.54 6.61 2.41
N ILE A 185 -14.99 7.86 2.61
CA ILE A 185 -15.11 8.85 1.54
C ILE A 185 -13.74 9.18 0.94
N ILE A 186 -12.72 9.42 1.76
CA ILE A 186 -11.35 9.69 1.29
C ILE A 186 -10.85 8.53 0.43
N VAL A 187 -11.03 7.30 0.91
CA VAL A 187 -10.59 6.09 0.20
C VAL A 187 -11.31 5.95 -1.13
N ALA A 188 -12.64 6.08 -1.15
CA ALA A 188 -13.43 5.98 -2.37
C ALA A 188 -13.09 7.10 -3.36
N TYR A 189 -12.92 8.33 -2.89
CA TYR A 189 -12.54 9.48 -3.72
C TYR A 189 -11.15 9.29 -4.34
N TYR A 190 -10.17 8.82 -3.56
CA TYR A 190 -8.83 8.51 -4.07
C TYR A 190 -8.86 7.38 -5.11
N GLN A 191 -9.55 6.26 -4.81
CA GLN A 191 -9.69 5.15 -5.77
C GLN A 191 -10.37 5.60 -7.08
N LYS A 192 -11.38 6.46 -7.00
CA LYS A 192 -12.15 6.91 -8.16
C LYS A 192 -11.40 7.92 -9.03
N ASN A 193 -10.55 8.77 -8.46
CA ASN A 193 -10.06 9.97 -9.14
C ASN A 193 -8.54 10.04 -9.36
N ALA A 194 -7.76 9.21 -8.66
CA ALA A 194 -6.30 9.22 -8.79
C ALA A 194 -5.80 8.28 -9.91
N ASP A 195 -4.65 8.65 -10.46
CA ASP A 195 -3.85 7.78 -11.34
C ASP A 195 -2.97 6.84 -10.49
N ILE A 196 -1.98 6.15 -11.09
CA ILE A 196 -0.98 5.39 -10.32
C ILE A 196 -0.01 6.36 -9.63
N GLU A 197 -0.50 7.03 -8.58
CA GLU A 197 0.20 8.07 -7.83
C GLU A 197 -0.16 7.97 -6.35
N ARG A 198 0.67 8.53 -5.46
CA ARG A 198 0.41 8.55 -4.01
C ARG A 198 -0.70 9.57 -3.67
N VAL A 199 -1.39 9.40 -2.54
CA VAL A 199 -2.45 10.33 -2.09
C VAL A 199 -1.98 11.79 -2.05
N GLY A 200 -0.76 12.03 -1.56
CA GLY A 200 -0.18 13.37 -1.55
C GLY A 200 0.04 13.95 -2.95
N GLN A 201 0.56 13.14 -3.89
CA GLN A 201 0.78 13.57 -5.29
C GLN A 201 -0.55 13.87 -5.99
N PHE A 202 -1.55 13.02 -5.75
CA PHE A 202 -2.91 13.25 -6.23
C PHE A 202 -3.47 14.59 -5.72
N ILE A 203 -3.35 14.87 -4.43
CA ILE A 203 -3.78 16.13 -3.82
C ILE A 203 -3.02 17.32 -4.42
N ASP A 204 -1.70 17.20 -4.59
CA ASP A 204 -0.90 18.27 -5.17
C ASP A 204 -1.31 18.55 -6.62
N ARG A 205 -1.68 17.51 -7.39
CA ARG A 205 -2.18 17.61 -8.77
C ARG A 205 -3.54 18.31 -8.86
N ILE A 206 -4.48 18.01 -7.97
CA ILE A 206 -5.84 18.59 -8.03
C ILE A 206 -6.03 19.82 -7.14
N SER A 207 -5.03 20.18 -6.33
CA SER A 207 -5.07 21.09 -5.16
C SER A 207 -5.82 20.52 -3.94
N PHE A 208 -5.30 20.84 -2.75
CA PHE A 208 -5.93 20.48 -1.48
C PHE A 208 -7.32 21.11 -1.31
N GLU A 209 -7.52 22.34 -1.75
CA GLU A 209 -8.82 23.01 -1.63
C GLU A 209 -9.91 22.29 -2.42
N LYS A 210 -9.59 21.83 -3.64
CA LYS A 210 -10.53 21.02 -4.42
C LYS A 210 -10.81 19.68 -3.74
N PHE A 211 -9.77 18.97 -3.31
CA PHE A 211 -9.91 17.70 -2.59
C PHE A 211 -10.81 17.86 -1.36
N LYS A 212 -10.53 18.86 -0.53
CA LYS A 212 -11.25 19.17 0.69
C LYS A 212 -12.71 19.52 0.41
N SER A 213 -12.98 20.39 -0.57
CA SER A 213 -14.33 20.77 -0.98
C SER A 213 -15.16 19.55 -1.40
N ASP A 214 -14.63 18.72 -2.30
CA ASP A 214 -15.35 17.56 -2.84
C ASP A 214 -15.63 16.51 -1.74
N VAL A 215 -14.63 16.21 -0.90
CA VAL A 215 -14.76 15.21 0.19
C VAL A 215 -15.71 15.68 1.29
N LEU A 216 -15.66 16.96 1.68
CA LEU A 216 -16.53 17.50 2.72
C LEU A 216 -17.97 17.70 2.24
N ALA A 217 -18.17 17.99 0.95
CA ALA A 217 -19.51 17.99 0.36
C ALA A 217 -20.14 16.60 0.47
N GLU A 218 -19.42 15.55 0.07
CA GLU A 218 -19.90 14.17 0.19
C GLU A 218 -20.19 13.77 1.65
N PHE A 219 -19.31 14.17 2.57
CA PHE A 219 -19.49 13.94 4.01
C PHE A 219 -20.70 14.69 4.59
N SER A 220 -21.15 15.78 3.96
CA SER A 220 -22.33 16.51 4.43
C SER A 220 -23.64 15.93 3.88
N HIS A 221 -23.61 15.26 2.72
CA HIS A 221 -24.81 14.77 2.04
C HIS A 221 -25.14 13.29 2.32
N HIS A 222 -24.17 12.47 2.74
CA HIS A 222 -24.39 11.06 3.01
C HIS A 222 -24.94 10.79 4.42
N THR A 223 -26.12 10.16 4.49
CA THR A 223 -26.65 9.54 5.72
C THR A 223 -25.89 8.22 5.96
N PRO A 224 -25.58 7.82 7.20
CA PRO A 224 -24.81 6.59 7.45
C PRO A 224 -25.50 5.37 6.81
N SER A 225 -24.79 4.68 5.92
CA SER A 225 -25.23 3.35 5.47
C SER A 225 -24.99 2.37 6.62
N ALA A 226 -26.01 1.57 6.96
CA ALA A 226 -25.89 0.49 7.92
C ALA A 226 -25.06 -0.69 7.40
N ASP A 227 -24.69 -0.68 6.11
CA ASP A 227 -23.87 -1.71 5.51
C ASP A 227 -22.40 -1.48 5.85
N VAL A 228 -21.85 -2.39 6.65
CA VAL A 228 -20.40 -2.55 6.79
C VAL A 228 -19.83 -2.77 5.39
N PRO A 229 -18.86 -1.97 4.91
CA PRO A 229 -18.23 -2.20 3.62
C PRO A 229 -17.74 -3.65 3.57
N LYS A 230 -18.31 -4.44 2.66
CA LYS A 230 -17.86 -5.82 2.45
C LYS A 230 -16.39 -5.78 2.03
N PRO A 231 -15.58 -6.79 2.40
CA PRO A 231 -14.24 -6.93 1.83
C PRO A 231 -14.35 -6.85 0.32
N TYR A 232 -13.56 -5.98 -0.30
CA TYR A 232 -13.56 -5.80 -1.75
C TYR A 232 -13.28 -7.15 -2.43
N SER A 233 -14.12 -7.55 -3.39
CA SER A 233 -13.91 -8.75 -4.19
C SER A 233 -12.73 -8.53 -5.13
N ALA A 234 -11.98 -9.60 -5.42
CA ALA A 234 -10.79 -9.57 -6.28
C ALA A 234 -11.07 -9.21 -7.76
N GLU A 235 -12.31 -8.88 -8.09
CA GLU A 235 -12.84 -8.76 -9.46
C GLU A 235 -12.85 -7.31 -9.97
N GLU A 236 -12.69 -6.30 -9.10
CA GLU A 236 -12.64 -4.89 -9.47
C GLU A 236 -11.19 -4.43 -9.70
N GLN A 237 -10.62 -4.74 -10.88
CA GLN A 237 -9.27 -4.27 -11.24
C GLN A 237 -9.28 -2.80 -11.64
N MET A 238 -8.41 -1.99 -11.04
CA MET A 238 -8.24 -0.58 -11.43
C MET A 238 -7.55 -0.43 -12.80
N ILE A 239 -8.13 0.40 -13.67
CA ILE A 239 -7.53 0.85 -14.93
C ILE A 239 -6.85 2.21 -14.70
N PRO A 240 -5.53 2.36 -14.94
CA PRO A 240 -4.84 3.65 -14.83
C PRO A 240 -5.40 4.66 -15.83
N ARG A 241 -5.54 5.94 -15.45
CA ARG A 241 -5.89 6.99 -16.44
C ARG A 241 -4.62 7.59 -17.04
N PRO A 242 -4.66 8.01 -18.32
CA PRO A 242 -3.52 8.68 -18.95
C PRO A 242 -3.24 10.03 -18.30
N GLY A 243 -1.96 10.32 -18.01
CA GLY A 243 -1.49 11.69 -17.73
C GLY A 243 -0.86 11.97 -16.36
N GLY A 244 -0.90 11.04 -15.40
CA GLY A 244 -0.23 11.21 -14.10
C GLY A 244 1.18 10.64 -14.09
N LEU A 245 2.20 11.51 -14.19
CA LEU A 245 3.63 11.40 -13.78
C LEU A 245 4.63 11.86 -14.87
N THR A 246 5.36 12.94 -14.53
CA THR A 246 6.66 13.46 -15.03
C THR A 246 7.01 13.46 -16.52
N GLU A 247 7.71 14.52 -16.95
CA GLU A 247 8.42 14.60 -18.22
C GLU A 247 9.34 13.39 -18.42
N GLY A 248 9.09 12.65 -19.49
CA GLY A 248 9.93 11.55 -19.90
C GLY A 248 9.92 11.41 -21.41
N LYS A 249 10.86 10.63 -21.93
CA LYS A 249 11.22 10.67 -23.37
C LYS A 249 10.30 9.86 -24.25
N LEU A 250 9.59 8.89 -23.68
CA LEU A 250 8.65 8.05 -24.42
C LEU A 250 7.40 8.86 -24.75
N VAL A 251 7.05 8.89 -26.03
CA VAL A 251 5.80 9.49 -26.52
C VAL A 251 4.94 8.44 -27.21
N PHE A 252 3.66 8.76 -27.39
CA PHE A 252 2.72 7.85 -28.04
C PHE A 252 3.16 7.57 -29.49
N GLY A 253 3.20 6.29 -29.87
CA GLY A 253 3.73 5.81 -31.15
C GLY A 253 5.14 5.23 -31.07
N ASP A 254 5.90 5.54 -30.02
CA ASP A 254 7.22 4.95 -29.79
C ASP A 254 7.10 3.48 -29.35
N LYS A 255 8.06 2.65 -29.76
CA LYS A 255 8.20 1.30 -29.20
C LYS A 255 8.77 1.37 -27.79
N ILE A 256 8.33 0.45 -26.94
CA ILE A 256 8.96 0.24 -25.63
C ILE A 256 10.31 -0.46 -25.84
N THR A 257 11.34 0.04 -25.19
CA THR A 257 12.73 -0.41 -25.24
C THR A 257 13.28 -0.68 -23.84
N ALA A 258 14.47 -1.27 -23.76
CA ALA A 258 15.15 -1.57 -22.50
C ALA A 258 15.40 -0.33 -21.60
N ASP A 259 15.63 0.83 -22.22
CA ASP A 259 15.85 2.12 -21.55
C ASP A 259 14.56 2.91 -21.28
N SER A 260 13.41 2.43 -21.75
CA SER A 260 12.12 3.03 -21.45
C SER A 260 11.85 3.01 -19.94
N VAL A 261 11.42 4.14 -19.40
CA VAL A 261 11.17 4.31 -17.96
C VAL A 261 9.79 3.76 -17.60
N ILE A 262 9.67 3.06 -16.47
CA ILE A 262 8.40 2.44 -16.04
C ILE A 262 7.25 3.45 -15.95
N ALA A 263 7.47 4.65 -15.37
CA ALA A 263 6.42 5.67 -15.30
C ALA A 263 5.97 6.15 -16.69
N ASP A 264 6.90 6.28 -17.62
CA ASP A 264 6.60 6.68 -19.01
C ASP A 264 5.77 5.61 -19.72
N ILE A 265 6.15 4.33 -19.58
CA ILE A 265 5.41 3.20 -20.15
C ILE A 265 3.96 3.22 -19.66
N ILE A 266 3.75 3.38 -18.35
CA ILE A 266 2.40 3.41 -17.76
C ILE A 266 1.61 4.63 -18.24
N ARG A 267 2.26 5.80 -18.34
CA ARG A 267 1.63 7.05 -18.77
C ARG A 267 1.20 6.99 -20.23
N VAL A 268 2.07 6.52 -21.11
CA VAL A 268 1.85 6.49 -22.55
C VAL A 268 0.98 5.29 -22.95
N TYR A 269 1.19 4.15 -22.31
CA TYR A 269 0.54 2.88 -22.64
C TYR A 269 -0.07 2.22 -21.39
N PRO A 270 -1.13 2.79 -20.77
CA PRO A 270 -1.71 2.27 -19.54
C PRO A 270 -2.23 0.82 -19.65
N GLN A 271 -2.57 0.35 -20.85
CA GLN A 271 -2.95 -1.04 -21.13
C GLN A 271 -1.83 -2.07 -20.87
N THR A 272 -0.58 -1.63 -20.68
CA THR A 272 0.55 -2.50 -20.34
C THR A 272 0.63 -2.88 -18.86
N VAL A 273 -0.13 -2.20 -17.99
CA VAL A 273 -0.11 -2.45 -16.53
C VAL A 273 -0.44 -3.90 -16.14
N PRO A 274 -1.46 -4.57 -16.72
CA PRO A 274 -1.71 -5.98 -16.46
C PRO A 274 -0.52 -6.88 -16.83
N VAL A 275 0.20 -6.56 -17.92
CA VAL A 275 1.39 -7.30 -18.35
C VAL A 275 2.51 -7.16 -17.32
N LEU A 276 2.87 -5.93 -16.93
CA LEU A 276 3.87 -5.67 -15.89
C LEU A 276 3.53 -6.42 -14.59
N ARG A 277 2.26 -6.39 -14.17
CA ARG A 277 1.77 -7.13 -12.99
C ARG A 277 1.92 -8.64 -13.15
N GLY A 278 1.63 -9.19 -14.34
CA GLY A 278 1.80 -10.62 -14.66
C GLY A 278 3.25 -11.09 -14.53
N PHE A 279 4.20 -10.22 -14.87
CA PHE A 279 5.64 -10.45 -14.66
C PHE A 279 6.09 -10.24 -13.19
N GLY A 280 5.18 -9.92 -12.27
CA GLY A 280 5.49 -9.70 -10.85
C GLY A 280 5.97 -8.28 -10.53
N MET A 281 5.87 -7.33 -11.48
CA MET A 281 6.16 -5.92 -11.29
C MET A 281 4.89 -5.14 -10.94
N GLY A 282 4.34 -5.41 -9.75
CA GLY A 282 3.08 -4.78 -9.32
C GLY A 282 3.24 -3.42 -8.63
N CYS A 283 4.44 -3.06 -8.16
CA CYS A 283 4.71 -1.87 -7.34
C CYS A 283 4.85 -0.59 -8.18
N LEU A 284 3.99 -0.41 -9.17
CA LEU A 284 4.15 0.57 -10.25
C LEU A 284 4.08 2.04 -9.79
N GLY A 285 3.49 2.31 -8.62
CA GLY A 285 3.47 3.65 -8.00
C GLY A 285 4.57 3.88 -6.97
N CYS A 286 5.56 3.00 -6.88
CA CYS A 286 6.68 3.11 -5.94
C CYS A 286 7.75 4.07 -6.50
N PRO A 287 8.29 5.03 -5.71
CA PRO A 287 9.37 5.91 -6.16
C PRO A 287 10.61 5.17 -6.69
N SER A 288 10.89 3.97 -6.17
CA SER A 288 12.02 3.15 -6.62
C SER A 288 11.76 2.46 -7.97
N SER A 289 10.49 2.33 -8.37
CA SER A 289 10.07 1.69 -9.63
C SER A 289 9.75 2.73 -10.69
N THR A 290 9.08 3.83 -10.35
CA THR A 290 8.62 4.84 -11.31
C THR A 290 9.75 5.48 -12.11
N GLY A 291 10.92 5.68 -11.50
CA GLY A 291 12.10 6.25 -12.16
C GLY A 291 13.08 5.23 -12.74
N GLU A 292 12.71 3.96 -12.81
CA GLU A 292 13.59 2.88 -13.23
C GLU A 292 13.43 2.55 -14.71
N ALA A 293 14.55 2.29 -15.39
CA ALA A 293 14.55 1.74 -16.75
C ALA A 293 14.07 0.29 -16.73
N LEU A 294 13.39 -0.14 -17.79
CA LEU A 294 12.80 -1.47 -17.91
C LEU A 294 13.83 -2.60 -17.71
N GLU A 295 15.03 -2.46 -18.27
CA GLU A 295 16.13 -3.43 -18.10
C GLU A 295 16.52 -3.63 -16.64
N LYS A 296 16.66 -2.53 -15.90
CA LYS A 296 17.03 -2.58 -14.49
C LYS A 296 15.91 -3.19 -13.65
N ALA A 297 14.65 -2.86 -13.95
CA ALA A 297 13.49 -3.46 -13.29
C ALA A 297 13.44 -4.98 -13.56
N ALA A 298 13.63 -5.41 -14.81
CA ALA A 298 13.70 -6.83 -15.18
C ALA A 298 14.81 -7.55 -14.40
N GLY A 299 16.01 -6.97 -14.32
CA GLY A 299 17.14 -7.52 -13.57
C GLY A 299 16.87 -7.69 -12.07
N ILE A 300 16.22 -6.73 -11.42
CA ILE A 300 15.83 -6.81 -9.99
C ILE A 300 14.88 -7.98 -9.74
N HIS A 301 13.98 -8.25 -10.68
CA HIS A 301 12.98 -9.29 -10.59
C HIS A 301 13.45 -10.64 -11.17
N GLY A 302 14.64 -10.68 -11.78
CA GLY A 302 15.19 -11.86 -12.45
C GLY A 302 14.32 -12.31 -13.64
N ILE A 303 13.89 -11.34 -14.44
CA ILE A 303 13.08 -11.50 -15.64
C ILE A 303 13.99 -11.28 -16.85
N ASP A 304 13.74 -12.00 -17.94
CA ASP A 304 14.38 -11.71 -19.23
C ASP A 304 13.80 -10.41 -19.80
N VAL A 305 14.65 -9.41 -20.01
CA VAL A 305 14.22 -8.10 -20.50
C VAL A 305 13.64 -8.17 -21.92
N GLU A 306 14.14 -9.07 -22.77
CA GLU A 306 13.66 -9.20 -24.15
C GLU A 306 12.25 -9.80 -24.18
N GLU A 307 12.00 -10.84 -23.38
CA GLU A 307 10.67 -11.43 -23.21
C GLU A 307 9.66 -10.38 -22.71
N LEU A 308 10.08 -9.55 -21.76
CA LEU A 308 9.26 -8.47 -21.22
C LEU A 308 8.97 -7.38 -22.26
N ILE A 309 9.97 -6.94 -23.00
CA ILE A 309 9.82 -5.95 -24.09
C ILE A 309 8.86 -6.47 -25.15
N GLU A 310 9.01 -7.73 -25.56
CA GLU A 310 8.15 -8.36 -26.55
C GLU A 310 6.69 -8.37 -26.07
N ALA A 311 6.44 -8.86 -24.85
CA ALA A 311 5.10 -8.92 -24.27
C ALA A 311 4.45 -7.53 -24.18
N LEU A 312 5.20 -6.50 -23.75
CA LEU A 312 4.69 -5.14 -23.65
C LEU A 312 4.34 -4.54 -25.01
N ASN A 313 5.21 -4.70 -26.02
CA ASN A 313 4.98 -4.17 -27.35
C ASN A 313 3.84 -4.89 -28.09
N GLN A 314 3.64 -6.20 -27.86
CA GLN A 314 2.48 -6.94 -28.39
C GLN A 314 1.15 -6.34 -27.91
N THR A 315 1.06 -5.89 -26.65
CA THR A 315 -0.13 -5.17 -26.15
C THR A 315 -0.38 -3.82 -26.82
N ILE A 316 0.67 -3.14 -27.27
CA ILE A 316 0.55 -1.84 -27.96
C ILE A 316 0.00 -2.06 -29.37
N THR A 317 0.59 -2.97 -30.14
CA THR A 317 0.20 -3.22 -31.55
C THR A 317 -1.14 -3.92 -31.69
N GLY A 318 -1.57 -4.71 -30.69
CA GLY A 318 -2.87 -5.37 -30.66
C GLY A 318 -4.06 -4.42 -30.40
N SER A 319 -3.81 -3.19 -29.96
CA SER A 319 -4.84 -2.20 -29.62
C SER A 319 -5.27 -1.31 -30.80
N GLU A 320 -4.67 -1.51 -31.99
CA GLU A 320 -4.97 -0.76 -33.23
C GLU A 320 -6.12 -1.38 -34.07
N LYS A 321 -6.96 -2.25 -33.50
CA LYS A 321 -8.13 -2.86 -34.16
C LYS A 321 -9.44 -2.60 -33.44
#